data_AF-A0A432NZN9-F1
#
_entry.id   AF-A0A432NZN9-F1
#
_cell.length_a   1.000
_cell.length_b   1.000
_cell.length_c   1.000
_cell.angle_alpha   90.00
_cell.angle_beta   90.00
_cell.angle_gamma   90.00
#
_symmetry.space_group_name_H-M   'P 1'
#
loop_
_entity.id
_entity.type
_entity.pdbx_description
1 polymer ?
#
loop_
_entity_poly.entity_id
_entity_poly.type
_entity_poly.pdbx_seq_one_letter_code
_entity_poly.pdbx_strand_id
1 'polypeptide(L)' 'MSELLQKASGQSDPRAKRRAEVLAFLILAFGIWPLVAVGVVGGYGFLVWMFQIVFGPPGPPAGH' A
#
# COMPACT_ATOMS: atom_id res chain seq x y z
N MET A 1 4.97 -40.72 20.73
CA MET A 1 4.04 -40.33 19.65
C MET A 1 3.95 -38.81 19.52
N SER A 2 3.80 -38.06 20.61
CA SER A 2 3.72 -36.58 20.66
C SER A 2 4.97 -35.87 20.11
N GLU A 3 6.17 -36.37 20.42
CA GLU A 3 7.45 -35.85 19.94
C GLU A 3 7.60 -35.91 18.39
N LEU A 4 7.03 -36.93 17.74
CA LEU A 4 7.08 -37.09 16.28
C LEU A 4 6.09 -36.16 15.58
N LEU A 5 4.93 -35.90 16.20
CA LEU A 5 3.97 -34.92 15.73
C LEU A 5 4.51 -33.49 15.86
N GLN A 6 5.27 -33.20 16.91
CA GLN A 6 5.92 -31.91 17.12
C GLN A 6 7.12 -31.67 16.17
N LYS A 7 7.87 -32.73 15.82
CA LYS A 7 8.94 -32.63 14.83
C LYS A 7 8.40 -32.44 13.40
N ALA A 8 7.22 -33.00 13.11
CA ALA A 8 6.54 -32.82 11.83
C ALA A 8 5.87 -31.44 11.68
N SER A 9 5.38 -30.84 12.77
CA SER A 9 4.73 -29.52 12.74
C SER A 9 5.72 -28.35 12.58
N GLY A 10 7.01 -28.57 12.84
CA GLY A 10 8.04 -27.52 12.86
C GLY A 10 8.97 -27.45 11.64
N GLN A 11 8.94 -28.41 10.72
CA GLN A 11 9.87 -28.46 9.58
C GLN A 11 9.37 -27.59 8.40
N SER A 12 9.05 -26.33 8.68
CA SER A 12 8.89 -25.32 7.62
C SER A 12 10.23 -25.11 6.93
N ASP A 13 10.37 -25.58 5.69
CA ASP A 13 11.56 -25.43 4.86
C ASP A 13 12.02 -23.95 4.86
N PRO A 14 13.25 -23.63 5.28
CA PRO A 14 13.78 -22.26 5.26
C PRO A 14 13.59 -21.56 3.90
N ARG A 15 13.59 -22.32 2.79
CA ARG A 15 13.31 -21.79 1.45
C ARG A 15 11.84 -21.37 1.27
N ALA A 16 10.90 -22.09 1.87
CA ALA A 16 9.48 -21.76 1.84
C ALA A 16 9.19 -20.47 2.64
N LYS A 17 9.86 -20.28 3.78
CA LYS A 17 9.75 -19.03 4.58
C LYS A 17 10.24 -17.80 3.80
N ARG A 18 11.43 -17.88 3.20
CA ARG A 18 11.99 -16.77 2.40
C ARG A 18 11.07 -16.38 1.24
N ARG A 19 10.44 -17.34 0.57
CA ARG A 19 9.47 -17.07 -0.51
C ARG A 19 8.22 -16.36 0.00
N ALA A 20 7.69 -16.78 1.15
CA ALA A 20 6.52 -16.16 1.76
C ALA A 20 6.79 -14.70 2.17
N GLU A 21 7.96 -14.41 2.75
CA GLU A 21 8.37 -13.05 3.07
C GLU A 21 8.44 -12.16 1.83
N VAL A 22 9.12 -12.61 0.77
CA VAL A 22 9.20 -11.85 -0.50
C VAL A 22 7.82 -11.58 -1.09
N LEU A 23 6.91 -12.56 -1.07
CA LEU A 23 5.54 -12.36 -1.54
C LEU A 23 4.78 -11.34 -0.68
N ALA A 24 4.91 -11.41 0.65
CA ALA A 24 4.31 -10.42 1.55
C ALA A 24 4.86 -9.02 1.29
N PHE A 25 6.18 -8.89 1.09
CA PHE A 25 6.81 -7.63 0.70
C PHE A 25 6.29 -7.12 -0.64
N LEU A 26 6.14 -7.97 -1.65
CA LEU A 26 5.60 -7.58 -2.96
C LEU A 26 4.15 -7.11 -2.85
N ILE A 27 3.32 -7.79 -2.06
CA ILE A 27 1.92 -7.37 -1.82
C ILE A 27 1.88 -6.03 -1.09
N LEU A 28 2.71 -5.83 -0.07
CA LEU A 28 2.80 -4.56 0.64
C LEU A 28 3.31 -3.43 -0.28
N ALA A 29 4.35 -3.69 -1.07
CA ALA A 29 4.99 -2.71 -1.93
C ALA A 29 4.17 -2.35 -3.18
N PHE A 30 3.50 -3.32 -3.81
CA PHE A 30 2.74 -3.10 -5.05
C PHE A 30 1.22 -3.07 -4.85
N GLY A 31 0.71 -3.57 -3.72
CA GLY A 31 -0.70 -3.48 -3.37
C GLY A 31 -0.97 -2.26 -2.50
N ILE A 32 -0.43 -2.26 -1.28
CA ILE A 32 -0.78 -1.26 -0.26
C ILE A 32 -0.26 0.13 -0.65
N TRP A 33 1.01 0.25 -1.02
CA TRP A 33 1.61 1.55 -1.37
C TRP A 33 0.91 2.26 -2.54
N PRO A 34 0.64 1.60 -3.68
CA PRO A 34 -0.09 2.24 -4.78
C PRO A 34 -1.53 2.61 -4.42
N LEU A 35 -2.22 1.78 -3.63
CA LEU A 35 -3.58 2.08 -3.19
C LEU A 35 -3.60 3.35 -2.31
N VAL A 36 -2.64 3.48 -1.38
CA VAL A 36 -2.46 4.68 -0.57
C VAL A 36 -2.14 5.89 -1.45
N ALA A 37 -1.24 5.75 -2.43
CA ALA A 37 -0.90 6.83 -3.34
C ALA A 37 -2.12 7.35 -4.12
N VAL A 38 -2.92 6.46 -4.69
CA VAL A 38 -4.15 6.81 -5.40
C VAL A 38 -5.18 7.45 -4.45
N GLY A 39 -5.35 6.90 -3.25
CA GLY A 39 -6.26 7.46 -2.25
C GLY A 39 -5.87 8.87 -1.82
N VAL A 40 -4.59 9.11 -1.54
CA VAL A 40 -4.08 10.42 -1.12
C VAL A 40 -4.12 11.42 -2.27
N VAL A 41 -3.58 11.09 -3.44
CA VAL A 41 -3.52 12.01 -4.60
C VAL A 41 -4.92 12.29 -5.15
N GLY A 42 -5.72 11.24 -5.34
CA GLY A 42 -7.10 11.35 -5.81
C GLY A 42 -7.98 12.08 -4.80
N GLY A 43 -7.88 11.72 -3.51
CA GLY A 43 -8.62 12.38 -2.43
C GLY A 43 -8.24 13.86 -2.30
N TYR A 44 -6.95 14.18 -2.32
CA TYR A 44 -6.49 15.57 -2.26
C TYR A 44 -6.93 16.37 -3.49
N GLY A 45 -6.78 15.81 -4.69
CA GLY A 45 -7.24 16.44 -5.93
C GLY A 45 -8.75 16.69 -5.92
N PHE A 46 -9.54 15.71 -5.42
CA PHE A 46 -10.98 15.85 -5.27
C PHE A 46 -11.36 16.94 -4.24
N LEU A 47 -10.68 16.99 -3.10
CA LEU A 47 -10.87 18.05 -2.10
C LEU A 47 -10.59 19.43 -2.68
N VAL A 48 -9.47 19.58 -3.39
CA VAL A 48 -9.11 20.83 -4.07
C VAL A 48 -10.14 21.18 -5.14
N TRP A 49 -10.61 20.21 -5.92
CA TRP A 49 -11.65 20.44 -6.93
C TRP A 49 -12.97 20.90 -6.29
N MET A 50 -13.43 20.23 -5.23
CA MET A 50 -14.63 20.65 -4.50
C MET A 50 -14.46 22.03 -3.87
N PHE A 51 -13.29 22.31 -3.33
CA PHE A 51 -12.96 23.64 -2.82
C PHE A 51 -13.09 24.71 -3.90
N GLN A 52 -12.61 24.45 -5.12
CA GLN A 52 -12.77 25.38 -6.25
C GLN A 52 -14.23 25.58 -6.68
N ILE A 53 -15.09 24.56 -6.56
CA ILE A 53 -16.53 24.72 -6.84
C ILE A 53 -17.17 25.70 -5.85
N VAL A 54 -16.73 25.71 -4.59
CA VAL A 54 -17.30 26.56 -3.53
C VAL A 54 -16.68 27.97 -3.52
N PHE A 55 -15.37 28.09 -3.70
CA PHE A 55 -14.62 29.35 -3.53
C PHE A 55 -14.11 29.97 -4.84
N GLY A 56 -14.30 29.29 -5.97
CA GLY A 56 -13.80 29.71 -7.28
C GLY A 56 -12.43 29.12 -7.63
N PRO A 57 -12.07 29.12 -8.94
CA PRO A 57 -10.80 28.57 -9.42
C PRO A 57 -9.59 29.42 -9.01
N PRO A 58 -8.37 28.84 -8.93
CA PRO A 58 -7.15 29.59 -8.64
C PRO A 58 -6.90 30.66 -9.72
N GLY A 59 -6.55 31.87 -9.28
CA GLY A 59 -6.32 33.01 -10.16
C GLY A 59 -5.11 32.85 -11.09
N PRO A 60 -5.01 33.66 -12.15
CA PRO A 60 -3.88 33.64 -13.08
C PRO A 60 -2.53 33.84 -12.37
N PRO A 61 -1.41 33.27 -12.88
CA PRO A 61 -0.08 33.54 -12.35
C PRO A 61 0.20 35.05 -12.33
N ALA A 62 0.79 35.55 -11.23
CA ALA A 62 1.20 36.95 -11.13
C ALA A 62 2.32 37.20 -12.15
N GLY A 63 1.98 37.85 -13.27
CA GLY A 63 2.96 38.25 -14.28
C GLY A 63 3.92 39.29 -13.71
N HIS A 64 5.22 39.02 -13.90
CA HIS A 64 6.30 40.01 -13.77
C HIS A 64 6.62 40.54 -15.17
#